data_AF-A0A8X6PGI2-F1
#
_entry.id   AF-A0A8X6PGI2-F1
#
_cell.length_a   1.000
_cell.length_b   1.000
_cell.length_c   1.000
_cell.angle_alpha   90.00
_cell.angle_beta   90.00
_cell.angle_gamma   90.00
#
_symmetry.space_group_name_H-M   'P 1'
#
loop_
_entity.id
_entity.type
_entity.pdbx_description
1 polymer ?
#
loop_
_entity_poly.entity_id
_entity_poly.type
_entity_poly.pdbx_seq_one_letter_code
_entity_poly.pdbx_strand_id
1 'polypeptide(L)'
;MRFIRDKLVDRLIVMNKGKLTSKLKNLRQRNKTSLSLSTAMINENESGYIVPSSSSDETYLVQESNINCSCKLICTDCNNTCIHNYSCTCLDASVKWNMSKHIHLVCRHKFSVVQAESSNIDNLSSQHSDLLIDEEDETRTREADIIITELCKKKKMKSLEMLLLCQKRKNN
;
A
#
# COMPACT_ATOMS: atom_id res chain seq x y z
N MET A 1 -6.68 28.45 -21.90
CA MET A 1 -7.49 28.69 -20.67
C MET A 1 -7.59 27.37 -19.92
N ARG A 2 -7.01 27.25 -18.71
CA ARG A 2 -7.24 26.06 -17.87
C ARG A 2 -8.67 26.14 -17.34
N PHE A 3 -9.45 25.07 -17.51
CA PHE A 3 -10.84 25.06 -17.09
C PHE A 3 -10.92 25.13 -15.55
N ILE A 4 -12.05 25.60 -15.00
CA ILE A 4 -12.26 25.69 -13.54
C ILE A 4 -12.01 24.33 -12.88
N ARG A 5 -12.40 23.24 -13.56
CA ARG A 5 -12.10 21.86 -13.16
C ARG A 5 -10.62 21.62 -12.89
N ASP A 6 -9.73 22.07 -13.77
CA ASP A 6 -8.28 21.84 -13.62
C ASP A 6 -7.75 22.58 -12.38
N LYS A 7 -8.22 23.80 -12.11
CA LYS A 7 -7.86 24.55 -10.90
C LYS A 7 -8.37 23.87 -9.62
N LEU A 8 -9.57 23.30 -9.65
CA LEU A 8 -10.12 22.57 -8.50
C LEU A 8 -9.32 21.30 -8.21
N VAL A 9 -8.94 20.56 -9.26
CA VAL A 9 -8.08 19.37 -9.15
C VAL A 9 -6.70 19.76 -8.61
N ASP A 10 -6.06 20.79 -9.15
CA ASP A 10 -4.76 21.29 -8.67
C ASP A 10 -4.82 21.67 -7.19
N ARG A 11 -5.88 22.38 -6.78
CA ARG A 11 -6.09 22.76 -5.37
C ARG A 11 -6.27 21.52 -4.48
N LEU A 12 -7.04 20.53 -4.94
CA LEU A 12 -7.26 19.28 -4.20
C LEU A 12 -5.96 18.51 -4.01
N ILE A 13 -5.09 18.48 -5.03
CA ILE A 13 -3.77 17.86 -4.98
C ILE A 13 -2.90 18.58 -3.93
N VAL A 14 -2.78 19.90 -4.03
CA VAL A 14 -1.94 20.69 -3.11
C VAL A 14 -2.41 20.53 -1.66
N MET A 15 -3.72 20.56 -1.42
CA MET A 15 -4.30 20.42 -0.07
C MET A 15 -4.07 19.04 0.57
N ASN A 16 -3.94 17.98 -0.23
CA ASN A 16 -3.88 16.61 0.28
C ASN A 16 -2.49 15.96 0.18
N LYS A 17 -1.59 16.46 -0.66
CA LYS A 17 -0.23 15.91 -0.86
C LYS A 17 0.56 15.76 0.44
N GLY A 18 0.56 16.77 1.31
CA GLY A 18 1.25 16.73 2.61
C GLY A 18 0.59 15.80 3.64
N LYS A 19 -0.75 15.66 3.57
CA LYS A 19 -1.51 14.81 4.51
C LYS A 19 -1.28 13.33 4.22
N LEU A 20 -1.25 12.95 2.95
CA LEU A 20 -0.99 11.56 2.53
C LEU A 20 0.42 11.10 2.91
N THR A 21 1.44 11.93 2.64
CA THR A 21 2.82 11.64 3.02
C THR A 21 2.98 11.50 4.54
N SER A 22 2.33 12.37 5.31
CA SER A 22 2.31 12.28 6.78
C SER A 22 1.61 11.02 7.29
N LYS A 23 0.47 10.64 6.70
CA LYS A 23 -0.24 9.39 7.04
C LYS A 23 0.63 8.16 6.77
N LEU A 24 1.29 8.12 5.61
CA LEU A 24 2.18 7.00 5.26
C LEU A 24 3.40 6.93 6.18
N LYS A 25 3.97 8.08 6.57
CA LYS A 25 5.04 8.15 7.57
C LYS A 25 4.59 7.59 8.92
N ASN A 26 3.42 8.00 9.40
CA ASN A 26 2.85 7.50 10.65
C ASN A 26 2.54 6.00 10.60
N LEU A 27 2.04 5.50 9.46
CA LEU A 27 1.81 4.09 9.22
C LEU A 27 3.09 3.27 9.39
N ARG A 28 4.17 3.68 8.72
CA ARG A 28 5.49 3.04 8.83
C ARG A 28 6.06 3.14 10.25
N GLN A 29 5.91 4.29 10.91
CA GLN A 29 6.40 4.46 12.28
C GLN A 29 5.69 3.50 13.25
N ARG A 30 4.36 3.35 13.13
CA ARG A 30 3.61 2.43 13.99
C ARG A 30 3.93 0.97 13.72
N ASN A 31 4.16 0.60 12.47
CA ASN A 31 4.69 -0.72 12.14
C ASN A 31 6.05 -0.97 12.83
N LYS A 32 6.98 -0.01 12.78
CA LYS A 32 8.26 -0.14 13.52
C LYS A 32 8.05 -0.34 15.02
N THR A 33 7.08 0.35 15.62
CA THR A 33 6.76 0.15 17.04
C THR A 33 6.09 -1.18 17.35
N SER A 34 5.40 -1.81 16.39
CA SER A 34 4.89 -3.16 16.61
C SER A 34 6.00 -4.20 16.57
N LEU A 35 7.13 -3.90 15.90
CA LEU A 35 8.25 -4.83 15.84
C LEU A 35 8.86 -5.12 17.21
N SER A 36 8.89 -4.13 18.10
CA SER A 36 9.37 -4.28 19.48
C SER A 36 8.41 -5.01 20.42
N LEU A 37 7.17 -5.26 20.01
CA LEU A 37 6.22 -6.06 20.77
C LEU A 37 6.43 -7.55 20.48
N SER A 38 6.15 -8.43 21.43
CA SER A 38 6.21 -9.88 21.20
C SER A 38 4.89 -10.39 20.61
N THR A 39 4.96 -11.23 19.56
CA THR A 39 3.79 -11.92 19.00
C THR A 39 3.27 -13.03 19.90
N ALA A 40 4.13 -13.59 20.77
CA ALA A 40 3.77 -14.71 21.65
C ALA A 40 2.72 -14.37 22.72
N MET A 41 2.41 -13.08 22.92
CA MET A 41 1.43 -12.61 23.90
C MET A 41 0.03 -12.40 23.32
N ILE A 42 -0.19 -12.71 22.04
CA ILE A 42 -1.49 -12.58 21.41
C ILE A 42 -2.34 -13.81 21.76
N ASN A 43 -3.52 -13.57 22.31
CA ASN A 43 -4.51 -14.61 22.53
C ASN A 43 -5.56 -14.56 21.41
N GLU A 44 -5.75 -15.68 20.73
CA GLU A 44 -6.78 -15.85 19.71
C GLU A 44 -8.10 -16.26 20.37
N ASN A 45 -9.16 -15.50 20.11
CA ASN A 45 -10.53 -15.79 20.52
C ASN A 45 -11.43 -15.94 19.29
N GLU A 46 -12.61 -16.53 19.47
CA GLU A 46 -13.63 -16.66 18.41
C GLU A 46 -14.02 -15.32 17.77
N SER A 47 -13.92 -14.22 18.52
CA SER A 47 -14.30 -12.87 18.09
C SER A 47 -13.15 -12.03 17.54
N GLY A 48 -11.91 -12.53 17.57
CA GLY A 48 -10.72 -11.81 17.12
C GLY A 48 -9.49 -12.04 18.01
N TYR A 49 -8.53 -11.11 17.95
CA TYR A 49 -7.25 -11.21 18.65
C TYR A 49 -7.22 -10.26 19.85
N ILE A 50 -6.89 -10.78 21.02
CA ILE A 50 -6.65 -9.98 22.22
C ILE A 50 -5.16 -9.68 22.30
N VAL A 51 -4.84 -8.38 22.34
CA VAL A 51 -3.48 -7.86 22.40
C VAL A 51 -3.28 -7.10 23.71
N PRO A 52 -2.37 -7.54 24.59
CA PRO A 52 -2.05 -6.80 25.81
C PRO A 52 -1.29 -5.51 25.49
N SER A 53 -1.56 -4.49 26.30
CA SER A 53 -0.82 -3.24 26.26
C SER A 53 0.63 -3.46 26.73
N SER A 54 1.54 -2.65 26.18
CA SER A 54 2.95 -2.68 26.56
C SER A 54 3.26 -1.85 27.81
N SER A 55 2.32 -1.02 28.25
CA SER A 55 2.53 0.00 29.29
C SER A 55 1.49 -0.02 30.41
N SER A 56 0.38 -0.72 30.19
CA SER A 56 -0.72 -0.82 31.14
C SER A 56 -1.19 -2.28 31.19
N ASP A 57 -1.95 -2.63 32.23
CA ASP A 57 -2.60 -3.94 32.35
C ASP A 57 -3.89 -4.03 31.50
N GLU A 58 -4.03 -3.15 30.51
CA GLU A 58 -5.18 -3.12 29.62
C GLU A 58 -4.96 -4.03 28.41
N THR A 59 -6.03 -4.69 27.97
CA THR A 59 -6.03 -5.50 26.76
C THR A 59 -6.91 -4.86 25.69
N TYR A 60 -6.45 -4.89 24.44
CA TYR A 60 -7.19 -4.37 23.29
C TYR A 60 -7.66 -5.52 22.40
N LEU A 61 -8.89 -5.39 21.89
CA LEU A 61 -9.46 -6.34 20.94
C LEU A 61 -9.19 -5.85 19.53
N VAL A 62 -8.71 -6.75 18.66
CA VAL A 62 -8.54 -6.54 17.23
C VAL A 62 -9.40 -7.54 16.47
N GLN A 63 -10.33 -7.05 15.66
CA GLN A 63 -11.26 -7.87 14.87
C GLN A 63 -11.01 -7.65 13.39
N GLU A 64 -11.19 -8.68 12.58
CA GLU A 64 -11.21 -8.56 11.13
C GLU A 64 -12.60 -8.12 10.68
N SER A 65 -12.66 -7.11 9.82
CA SER A 65 -13.93 -6.50 9.40
C SER A 65 -14.14 -6.58 7.90
N ASN A 66 -13.22 -6.03 7.11
CA ASN A 66 -13.35 -5.97 5.65
C ASN A 66 -12.15 -6.60 4.94
N ILE A 67 -12.30 -7.86 4.52
CA ILE A 67 -11.23 -8.64 3.91
C ILE A 67 -10.80 -8.07 2.54
N ASN A 68 -11.72 -7.39 1.81
CA ASN A 68 -11.50 -6.95 0.43
C ASN A 68 -11.58 -5.42 0.27
N CYS A 69 -10.62 -4.66 0.82
CA CYS A 69 -10.51 -3.22 0.50
C CYS A 69 -9.60 -2.96 -0.71
N SER A 70 -10.04 -2.10 -1.63
CA SER A 70 -9.24 -1.50 -2.74
C SER A 70 -8.51 -0.20 -2.34
N CYS A 71 -8.16 -0.10 -1.06
CA CYS A 71 -7.56 1.09 -0.46
C CYS A 71 -6.13 1.33 -0.96
N LYS A 72 -5.75 2.60 -1.21
CA LYS A 72 -4.37 2.96 -1.60
C LYS A 72 -3.43 3.24 -0.42
N LEU A 73 -3.97 3.45 0.78
CA LEU A 73 -3.19 3.66 2.01
C LEU A 73 -2.98 2.31 2.69
N ILE A 74 -1.98 1.58 2.21
CA ILE A 74 -1.64 0.22 2.62
C ILE A 74 -0.28 0.17 3.32
N CYS A 75 -0.12 -0.80 4.21
CA CYS A 75 1.17 -1.14 4.80
C CYS A 75 1.78 -2.29 4.00
N THR A 76 2.91 -2.02 3.33
CA THR A 76 3.66 -3.02 2.56
C THR A 76 4.17 -4.15 3.43
N ASP A 77 4.56 -3.85 4.67
CA ASP A 77 5.15 -4.79 5.61
C ASP A 77 4.10 -5.72 6.26
N CYS A 78 2.81 -5.39 6.13
CA CYS A 78 1.68 -6.21 6.58
C CYS A 78 0.94 -6.82 5.38
N ASN A 79 1.68 -7.21 4.34
CA ASN A 79 1.15 -7.82 3.11
C ASN A 79 0.06 -6.98 2.44
N ASN A 80 0.36 -5.69 2.28
CA ASN A 80 -0.51 -4.70 1.65
C ASN A 80 -1.86 -4.48 2.36
N THR A 81 -1.93 -4.76 3.66
CA THR A 81 -3.17 -4.53 4.41
C THR A 81 -3.39 -3.05 4.73
N CYS A 82 -4.65 -2.61 4.72
CA CYS A 82 -5.05 -1.28 5.14
C CYS A 82 -5.78 -1.30 6.48
N ILE A 83 -6.03 -0.11 7.04
CA ILE A 83 -6.79 0.02 8.30
C ILE A 83 -8.18 -0.61 8.23
N HIS A 84 -8.88 -0.54 7.09
CA HIS A 84 -10.27 -0.99 6.99
C HIS A 84 -10.44 -2.51 7.12
N ASN A 85 -9.36 -3.28 6.95
CA ASN A 85 -9.41 -4.71 7.16
C ASN A 85 -9.60 -5.08 8.63
N TYR A 86 -9.30 -4.16 9.55
CA TYR A 86 -9.35 -4.43 10.98
C TYR A 86 -10.10 -3.34 11.76
N SER A 87 -10.75 -3.75 12.83
CA SER A 87 -11.24 -2.89 13.88
C SER A 87 -10.40 -3.13 15.13
N CYS A 88 -9.93 -2.08 15.79
CA CYS A 88 -9.21 -2.21 17.06
C CYS A 88 -9.77 -1.22 18.08
N THR A 89 -9.91 -1.66 19.34
CA THR A 89 -10.46 -0.85 20.44
C THR A 89 -9.49 0.19 21.01
N CYS A 90 -8.24 0.22 20.55
CA CYS A 90 -7.28 1.22 21.01
C CYS A 90 -7.57 2.62 20.44
N LEU A 91 -7.20 3.66 21.18
CA LEU A 91 -7.41 5.08 20.81
C LEU A 91 -6.90 5.44 19.40
N ASP A 92 -5.77 4.87 18.98
CA ASP A 92 -5.19 5.15 17.67
C ASP A 92 -6.06 4.64 16.51
N ALA A 93 -6.73 3.51 16.68
CA ALA A 93 -7.63 2.94 15.69
C ALA A 93 -9.05 3.50 15.83
N SER A 94 -9.63 3.48 17.03
CA SER A 94 -11.03 3.86 17.26
C SER A 94 -11.28 5.36 17.13
N VAL A 95 -10.32 6.20 17.54
CA VAL A 95 -10.50 7.67 17.54
C VAL A 95 -9.75 8.34 16.39
N LYS A 96 -8.47 8.00 16.21
CA LYS A 96 -7.64 8.67 15.20
C LYS A 96 -7.76 8.06 13.79
N TRP A 97 -8.50 6.96 13.64
CA TRP A 97 -8.65 6.22 12.39
C TRP A 97 -7.31 5.94 11.70
N ASN A 98 -6.34 5.43 12.46
CA ASN A 98 -5.07 4.96 11.93
C ASN A 98 -4.82 3.49 12.25
N MET A 99 -4.08 2.81 11.37
CA MET A 99 -3.60 1.46 11.66
C MET A 99 -2.66 1.52 12.87
N SER A 100 -3.06 0.87 13.95
CA SER A 100 -2.37 0.90 15.23
C SER A 100 -1.25 -0.14 15.29
N LYS A 101 -0.36 0.00 16.29
CA LYS A 101 0.67 -1.02 16.58
C LYS A 101 0.06 -2.41 16.84
N HIS A 102 -1.15 -2.48 17.40
CA HIS A 102 -1.85 -3.75 17.65
C HIS A 102 -2.30 -4.42 16.36
N ILE A 103 -2.84 -3.65 15.41
CA ILE A 103 -3.22 -4.20 14.10
C ILE A 103 -1.98 -4.73 13.37
N HIS A 104 -0.88 -3.96 13.37
CA HIS A 104 0.38 -4.43 12.77
C HIS A 104 0.93 -5.70 13.44
N LEU A 105 0.82 -5.80 14.77
CA LEU A 105 1.24 -6.97 15.53
C LEU A 105 0.44 -8.22 15.14
N VAL A 106 -0.89 -8.09 15.05
CA VAL A 106 -1.79 -9.17 14.60
C VAL A 106 -1.44 -9.60 13.18
N CYS A 107 -1.23 -8.66 12.26
CA CYS A 107 -0.80 -8.99 10.90
C CYS A 107 0.47 -9.86 10.92
N ARG A 108 1.50 -9.45 11.67
CA ARG A 108 2.75 -10.22 11.78
C ARG A 108 2.55 -11.60 12.37
N HIS A 109 1.71 -11.72 13.40
CA HIS A 109 1.35 -13.01 14.00
C HIS A 109 0.71 -13.94 12.97
N LYS A 110 -0.30 -13.46 12.22
CA LYS A 110 -0.94 -14.25 11.16
C LYS A 110 0.05 -14.74 10.11
N PHE A 111 1.01 -13.92 9.68
CA PHE A 111 2.04 -14.36 8.73
C PHE A 111 2.97 -15.43 9.30
N SER A 112 3.21 -15.42 10.61
CA SER A 112 4.06 -16.41 11.26
C SER A 112 3.35 -17.76 11.36
N VAL A 113 2.05 -17.75 11.68
CA VAL A 113 1.21 -18.97 11.75
C VAL A 113 1.11 -19.65 10.38
N VAL A 114 0.81 -18.90 9.32
CA VAL A 114 0.67 -19.44 7.95
C VAL A 114 1.98 -20.11 7.47
N GLN A 115 3.14 -19.55 7.83
CA GLN A 115 4.43 -20.16 7.49
C GLN A 115 4.69 -21.47 8.25
N ALA A 116 4.29 -21.55 9.52
CA ALA A 116 4.44 -22.76 10.32
C ALA A 116 3.55 -23.92 9.84
N GLU A 117 2.35 -23.62 9.35
CA GLU A 117 1.45 -24.62 8.77
C GLU A 117 1.93 -25.13 7.41
N SER A 118 2.57 -24.27 6.61
CA SER A 118 3.12 -24.63 5.30
C SER A 118 4.31 -25.60 5.39
N SER A 119 5.02 -25.64 6.51
CA SER A 119 6.15 -26.57 6.72
C SER A 119 5.76 -28.01 7.09
N ASN A 120 4.47 -28.32 7.28
CA ASN A 120 4.00 -29.66 7.64
C ASN A 120 3.36 -30.46 6.47
N ILE A 121 3.23 -29.86 5.29
CA ILE A 121 2.66 -30.51 4.11
C ILE A 121 3.69 -30.45 2.97
N ASP A 122 4.84 -31.08 3.12
CA ASP A 122 5.72 -31.35 1.98
C ASP A 122 6.60 -32.56 2.28
N ASN A 123 6.01 -33.75 2.11
CA ASN A 123 6.77 -34.98 1.99
C ASN A 123 6.06 -35.95 1.04
N LEU A 124 6.03 -35.63 -0.28
CA LEU A 124 6.15 -36.61 -1.36
C LEU A 124 6.41 -35.99 -2.74
N SER A 125 7.66 -36.14 -3.20
CA SER A 125 8.19 -36.13 -4.59
C SER A 125 8.22 -34.82 -5.40
N SER A 126 9.26 -34.44 -6.13
CA SER A 126 10.70 -34.78 -6.20
C SER A 126 11.34 -33.93 -7.32
N GLN A 127 12.55 -33.43 -7.06
CA GLN A 127 13.68 -33.21 -7.99
C GLN A 127 13.76 -31.94 -8.88
N HIS A 128 14.54 -30.98 -8.35
CA HIS A 128 15.77 -30.37 -8.91
C HIS A 128 15.67 -29.34 -10.06
N SER A 129 15.98 -28.08 -9.77
CA SER A 129 17.10 -27.35 -10.40
C SER A 129 17.41 -26.02 -9.70
N ASP A 130 18.69 -25.89 -9.32
CA ASP A 130 19.56 -24.73 -9.15
C ASP A 130 19.03 -23.31 -8.90
N LEU A 131 19.68 -22.69 -7.92
CA LEU A 131 19.73 -21.25 -7.68
C LEU A 131 20.22 -20.50 -8.93
N LEU A 132 19.32 -19.78 -9.60
CA LEU A 132 19.69 -18.67 -10.49
C LEU A 132 19.30 -17.34 -9.81
N ILE A 133 20.30 -16.51 -9.60
CA ILE A 133 20.14 -15.09 -9.28
C ILE A 133 19.84 -14.41 -10.61
N ASP A 134 18.56 -14.17 -10.90
CA ASP A 134 18.19 -13.29 -12.01
C ASP A 134 18.07 -11.86 -11.49
N GLU A 135 19.07 -11.09 -11.88
CA GLU A 135 19.11 -9.64 -11.84
C GLU A 135 17.95 -9.01 -12.64
N GLU A 136 17.47 -7.88 -12.11
CA GLU A 136 16.89 -6.73 -12.83
C GLU A 136 15.40 -6.71 -13.27
N ASP A 137 14.59 -5.98 -12.47
CA ASP A 137 13.98 -4.69 -12.85
C ASP A 137 13.15 -4.54 -14.17
N GLU A 138 12.50 -5.58 -14.68
CA GLU A 138 11.66 -5.46 -15.90
C GLU A 138 10.29 -4.76 -15.73
N THR A 139 9.77 -4.65 -14.51
CA THR A 139 8.41 -4.09 -14.31
C THR A 139 8.40 -2.57 -14.25
N ARG A 140 9.52 -1.95 -13.89
CA ARG A 140 9.66 -0.49 -13.77
C ARG A 140 9.96 0.19 -15.11
N THR A 141 10.66 -0.49 -16.01
CA THR A 141 11.00 0.00 -17.35
C THR A 141 9.78 0.06 -18.28
N ARG A 142 8.90 -0.96 -18.24
CA ARG A 142 7.68 -0.98 -19.06
C ARG A 142 6.76 0.22 -18.83
N GLU A 143 6.55 0.65 -17.58
CA GLU A 143 5.71 1.81 -17.30
C GLU A 143 6.33 3.12 -17.83
N ALA A 144 7.65 3.29 -17.67
CA ALA A 144 8.37 4.45 -18.17
C ALA A 144 8.33 4.52 -19.71
N ASP A 145 8.52 3.39 -20.38
CA ASP A 145 8.51 3.32 -21.85
C ASP A 145 7.12 3.62 -22.42
N ILE A 146 6.05 3.12 -21.81
CA ILE A 146 4.67 3.43 -22.21
C ILE A 146 4.40 4.94 -22.09
N ILE A 147 4.82 5.57 -20.98
CA ILE A 147 4.64 7.01 -20.74
C ILE A 147 5.43 7.84 -21.76
N ILE A 148 6.69 7.49 -22.03
CA ILE A 148 7.52 8.18 -23.02
C ILE A 148 6.90 8.08 -24.41
N THR A 149 6.41 6.90 -24.79
CA THR A 149 5.80 6.66 -26.11
C THR A 149 4.56 7.52 -26.32
N GLU A 150 3.68 7.64 -25.32
CA GLU A 150 2.47 8.48 -25.41
C GLU A 150 2.78 9.99 -25.39
N LEU A 151 3.80 10.42 -24.65
CA LEU A 151 4.26 11.81 -24.65
C LEU A 151 4.88 12.20 -26.02
N CYS A 152 5.62 11.29 -26.66
CA CYS A 152 6.15 11.48 -28.00
C CYS A 152 5.05 11.58 -29.07
N LYS A 153 3.96 10.79 -28.96
CA LYS A 153 2.79 10.91 -29.85
C LYS A 153 2.10 12.27 -29.73
N LYS A 154 1.92 12.78 -28.51
CA LYS A 154 1.36 14.14 -28.27
C LYS A 154 2.24 15.26 -28.84
N LYS A 155 3.57 15.09 -28.84
CA LYS A 155 4.50 16.07 -29.41
C LYS A 155 4.47 16.06 -30.95
N LYS A 156 4.36 14.87 -31.57
CA LYS A 156 4.16 14.72 -33.03
C LYS A 156 2.83 15.34 -33.49
N MET A 157 1.73 15.11 -32.78
CA MET A 157 0.43 15.73 -33.08
C MET A 157 0.50 17.26 -33.08
N LYS A 158 1.11 17.86 -32.06
CA LYS A 158 1.30 19.32 -32.00
C LYS A 158 2.19 19.86 -33.12
N SER A 159 3.23 19.12 -33.51
CA SER A 159 4.12 19.52 -34.62
C SER A 159 3.43 19.46 -35.99
N LEU A 160 2.60 18.43 -36.21
CA LEU A 160 1.85 18.23 -37.45
C LEU A 160 0.73 19.27 -37.59
N GLU A 161 0.05 19.58 -36.49
CA GLU A 161 -0.97 20.63 -36.42
C GLU A 161 -0.36 22.02 -36.68
N MET A 162 0.85 22.30 -36.15
CA MET A 162 1.58 23.53 -36.47
C MET A 162 2.01 23.63 -37.94
N LEU A 163 2.47 22.52 -38.53
CA LEU A 163 2.88 22.45 -39.94
C LEU A 163 1.69 22.69 -40.89
N LEU A 164 0.53 22.11 -40.57
CA LEU A 164 -0.72 22.33 -41.31
C LEU A 164 -1.21 23.79 -41.21
N LEU A 165 -1.06 24.42 -40.03
CA LEU A 165 -1.36 25.84 -39.83
C LEU A 165 -0.40 26.75 -40.62
N CYS A 166 0.86 26.36 -40.79
CA CYS A 166 1.85 27.13 -41.55
C CYS A 166 1.63 27.02 -43.07
N GLN A 167 1.21 25.85 -43.57
CA GLN A 167 0.87 25.64 -44.98
C GLN A 167 -0.39 26.41 -45.41
N LYS A 168 -1.41 26.51 -44.54
CA LYS A 168 -2.62 27.30 -44.82
C LYS A 168 -2.38 28.80 -44.94
N ARG A 169 -1.29 29.34 -44.37
CA ARG A 169 -0.93 30.76 -44.48
C ARG A 169 -0.14 31.13 -45.75
N LYS A 170 0.37 30.14 -46.50
CA LYS A 170 1.12 30.38 -47.74
C LYS A 170 0.25 30.31 -49.01
N ASN A 171 -0.99 29.85 -48.89
CA ASN A 171 -1.92 29.67 -50.01
C ASN A 171 -3.08 30.69 -50.03
N ASN A 172 -2.97 31.79 -49.27
CA ASN A 172 -3.85 32.96 -49.34
C ASN A 172 -3.01 34.19 -49.72
#